data_AF-A0A0K8SLQ5-F1
#
_entry.id   AF-A0A0K8SLQ5-F1
#
_cell.length_a   1.000
_cell.length_b   1.000
_cell.length_c   1.000
_cell.angle_alpha   90.00
_cell.angle_beta   90.00
_cell.angle_gamma   90.00
#
_symmetry.space_group_name_H-M   'P 1'
#
loop_
_entity.id
_entity.type
_entity.pdbx_description
1 polymer ?
#
loop_
_entity_poly.entity_id
_entity_poly.type
_entity_poly.pdbx_seq_one_letter_code
_entity_poly.pdbx_strand_id
1 'polypeptide(L)'
;MEQVEAEKLLLIATSRRMAALHEVERLKVERTIKPGGLKSNADKGSLTIEYISLPIKMCPTEPDKTDYFLCLVTSGVHVQATQVLALKKHNLTRGNRLAFTKPITLENLYCDFTVTIEVFRLNCKNAGAVGPAVDSKEEKKLAKLRLTPQKKSTTRRNNKIPIESPGGPNSIRSPSFKMAGFVVFSLREVKRNKFTLNKVPYGVPLDGTIELSMSSALKSEVEYRGFLTQFEEVSGFGAWKRKWALLKGSTITFWLYPEHEETNKIPIDTVDLSTIKNREVGLVSREICARPHTILLETDCGERKLLSADTLEDRLAWTKAINKSLQLIRAWGGRSY
;
A
#
# COMPACT_ATOMS: atom_id res chain seq x y z
N MET A 1 -8.16 23.27 -15.70
CA MET A 1 -8.02 22.57 -14.40
C MET A 1 -9.19 21.63 -14.16
N GLU A 2 -10.44 22.09 -14.30
CA GLU A 2 -11.64 21.24 -14.11
C GLU A 2 -11.64 19.95 -14.95
N GLN A 3 -11.31 20.04 -16.23
CA GLN A 3 -11.20 18.86 -17.10
C GLN A 3 -10.17 17.85 -16.58
N VAL A 4 -9.02 18.30 -16.09
CA VAL A 4 -7.94 17.43 -15.60
C VAL A 4 -8.37 16.68 -14.33
N GLU A 5 -9.08 17.35 -13.43
CA GLU A 5 -9.63 16.71 -12.24
C GLU A 5 -10.76 15.74 -12.57
N ALA A 6 -11.60 16.04 -13.58
CA ALA A 6 -12.61 15.10 -14.07
C ALA A 6 -11.97 13.82 -14.64
N GLU A 7 -10.91 13.94 -15.44
CA GLU A 7 -10.14 12.79 -15.95
C GLU A 7 -9.52 11.96 -14.82
N LYS A 8 -9.03 12.63 -13.77
CA LYS A 8 -8.46 11.96 -12.59
C LYS A 8 -9.54 11.14 -11.87
N LEU A 9 -10.71 11.72 -11.63
CA LEU A 9 -11.82 11.02 -10.98
C LEU A 9 -12.27 9.81 -11.79
N LEU A 10 -12.36 9.95 -13.12
CA LEU A 10 -12.68 8.87 -14.03
C LEU A 10 -11.62 7.74 -13.98
N LEU A 11 -10.33 8.09 -13.92
CA LEU A 11 -9.23 7.13 -13.77
C LEU A 11 -9.34 6.36 -12.44
N ILE A 12 -9.56 7.06 -11.33
CA ILE A 12 -9.71 6.43 -10.01
C ILE A 12 -10.92 5.50 -9.98
N ALA A 13 -12.07 5.95 -10.50
CA ALA A 13 -13.29 5.16 -10.53
C ALA A 13 -13.13 3.90 -11.39
N THR A 14 -12.51 4.03 -12.57
CA THR A 14 -12.21 2.90 -13.47
C THR A 14 -11.29 1.89 -12.78
N SER A 15 -10.23 2.38 -12.13
CA SER A 15 -9.24 1.54 -11.45
C SER A 15 -9.83 0.82 -10.24
N ARG A 16 -10.68 1.50 -9.45
CA ARG A 16 -11.42 0.88 -8.33
C ARG A 16 -12.38 -0.20 -8.80
N ARG A 17 -13.10 0.05 -9.88
CA ARG A 17 -13.99 -0.95 -10.48
C ARG A 17 -13.21 -2.19 -10.90
N MET A 18 -12.08 -2.01 -11.58
CA MET A 18 -11.23 -3.13 -12.01
C MET A 18 -10.66 -3.90 -10.81
N ALA A 19 -10.15 -3.20 -9.79
CA ALA A 19 -9.64 -3.82 -8.57
C ALA A 19 -10.72 -4.65 -7.85
N ALA A 20 -11.95 -4.14 -7.77
CA ALA A 20 -13.08 -4.87 -7.19
C ALA A 20 -13.48 -6.10 -8.03
N LEU A 21 -13.47 -5.99 -9.36
CA LEU A 21 -13.76 -7.12 -10.25
C LEU A 21 -12.72 -8.23 -10.11
N HIS A 22 -11.42 -7.87 -10.09
CA HIS A 22 -10.34 -8.83 -9.88
C HIS A 22 -10.46 -9.53 -8.51
N GLU A 23 -10.84 -8.80 -7.46
CA GLU A 23 -11.05 -9.41 -6.14
C GLU A 23 -12.26 -10.36 -6.12
N VAL A 24 -13.37 -10.00 -6.79
CA VAL A 24 -14.52 -10.89 -6.95
C VAL A 24 -14.14 -12.17 -7.69
N GLU A 25 -13.32 -12.05 -8.74
CA GLU A 25 -12.81 -13.21 -9.48
C GLU A 25 -11.90 -14.09 -8.61
N ARG A 26 -10.96 -13.49 -7.88
CA ARG A 26 -10.12 -14.20 -6.91
C ARG A 26 -10.96 -14.95 -5.88
N LEU A 27 -11.95 -14.30 -5.28
CA LEU A 27 -12.84 -14.92 -4.29
C LEU A 27 -13.61 -16.11 -4.86
N LYS A 28 -14.04 -16.04 -6.12
CA LYS A 28 -14.71 -17.17 -6.80
C LYS A 28 -13.80 -18.37 -6.99
N VAL A 29 -12.52 -18.12 -7.32
CA VAL A 29 -11.52 -19.16 -7.58
C VAL A 29 -10.96 -19.74 -6.28
N GLU A 30 -10.43 -18.89 -5.40
CA GLU A 30 -9.74 -19.33 -4.18
C GLU A 30 -10.71 -19.73 -3.06
N ARG A 31 -11.94 -19.17 -3.07
CA ARG A 31 -12.97 -19.36 -2.02
C ARG A 31 -12.47 -19.04 -0.60
N THR A 32 -11.42 -18.23 -0.49
CA THR A 32 -10.84 -17.76 0.77
C THR A 32 -10.85 -16.24 0.84
N ILE A 33 -11.19 -15.70 2.01
CA ILE A 33 -11.14 -14.25 2.25
C ILE A 33 -9.70 -13.73 2.15
N LYS A 34 -8.71 -14.54 2.55
CA LYS A 34 -7.29 -14.19 2.43
C LYS A 34 -6.71 -14.64 1.08
N PRO A 35 -6.00 -13.76 0.36
CA PRO A 35 -5.20 -14.13 -0.80
C PRO A 35 -4.13 -15.17 -0.41
N GLY A 36 -3.95 -16.22 -1.23
CA GLY A 36 -2.83 -17.15 -1.08
C GLY A 36 -2.97 -18.28 -0.05
N GLY A 37 -4.13 -18.44 0.61
CA GLY A 37 -4.49 -19.65 1.39
C GLY A 37 -3.65 -20.00 2.63
N LEU A 38 -2.55 -19.28 2.91
CA LEU A 38 -1.69 -19.55 4.07
C LEU A 38 -2.33 -19.10 5.38
N LYS A 39 -2.51 -20.07 6.30
CA LYS A 39 -2.98 -19.93 7.70
C LYS A 39 -2.03 -19.13 8.61
N SER A 40 -0.96 -18.55 8.08
CA SER A 40 0.05 -17.79 8.83
C SER A 40 -0.24 -16.29 8.73
N ASN A 41 -0.45 -15.66 9.89
CA ASN A 41 -0.59 -14.22 10.15
C ASN A 41 -1.86 -13.58 9.56
N ALA A 42 -2.86 -13.45 10.44
CA ALA A 42 -4.12 -12.75 10.18
C ALA A 42 -4.04 -11.25 10.47
N ASP A 43 -2.95 -10.78 11.09
CA ASP A 43 -2.87 -9.39 11.52
C ASP A 43 -2.47 -8.50 10.35
N LYS A 44 -3.11 -7.35 10.35
CA LYS A 44 -3.01 -6.37 9.29
C LYS A 44 -2.19 -5.19 9.78
N GLY A 45 -1.57 -4.48 8.86
CA GLY A 45 -0.93 -3.21 9.14
C GLY A 45 -1.40 -2.14 8.17
N SER A 46 -0.77 -0.98 8.29
CA SER A 46 -0.91 0.12 7.35
C SER A 46 0.43 0.46 6.73
N LEU A 47 0.37 0.92 5.48
CA LEU A 47 1.48 1.53 4.78
C LEU A 47 1.11 2.99 4.51
N THR A 48 1.97 3.90 4.93
CA THR A 48 1.86 5.32 4.63
C THR A 48 2.98 5.70 3.68
N ILE A 49 2.61 6.20 2.49
CA ILE A 49 3.54 6.84 1.56
C ILE A 49 3.44 8.34 1.84
N GLU A 50 4.45 8.88 2.51
CA GLU A 50 4.48 10.26 3.00
C GLU A 50 4.81 11.24 1.87
N TYR A 51 5.69 10.82 0.98
CA TYR A 51 6.24 11.67 -0.07
C TYR A 51 6.54 10.87 -1.32
N ILE A 52 6.16 11.40 -2.48
CA ILE A 52 6.50 10.85 -3.79
C ILE A 52 7.18 11.94 -4.61
N SER A 53 8.32 11.63 -5.22
CA SER A 53 9.07 12.54 -6.07
C SER A 53 9.42 11.90 -7.40
N LEU A 54 9.13 12.60 -8.48
CA LEU A 54 9.46 12.20 -9.85
C LEU A 54 10.54 13.13 -10.39
N PRO A 55 11.78 12.65 -10.54
CA PRO A 55 12.82 13.40 -11.23
C PRO A 55 12.48 13.55 -12.71
N ILE A 56 12.64 14.75 -13.23
CA ILE A 56 12.30 15.14 -14.60
C ILE A 56 13.61 15.32 -15.39
N LYS A 57 13.69 14.80 -16.62
CA LYS A 57 14.88 15.02 -17.49
C LYS A 57 14.88 16.42 -18.10
N MET A 58 13.74 16.81 -18.65
CA MET A 58 13.57 18.06 -19.39
C MET A 58 12.20 18.65 -19.07
N CYS A 59 12.18 19.92 -18.66
CA CYS A 59 10.92 20.64 -18.55
C CYS A 59 10.53 21.12 -19.96
N PRO A 60 9.34 20.80 -20.48
CA PRO A 60 8.91 21.26 -21.80
C PRO A 60 8.92 22.79 -21.85
N THR A 61 9.54 23.33 -22.89
CA THR A 61 9.68 24.78 -23.14
C THR A 61 8.50 25.34 -23.94
N GLU A 62 7.65 24.48 -24.50
CA GLU A 62 6.51 24.92 -25.32
C GLU A 62 5.41 25.52 -24.42
N PRO A 63 5.06 26.81 -24.60
CA PRO A 63 4.06 27.48 -23.77
C PRO A 63 2.64 26.94 -23.96
N ASP A 64 2.40 26.22 -25.06
CA ASP A 64 1.06 25.82 -25.50
C ASP A 64 0.66 24.39 -25.11
N LYS A 65 1.59 23.62 -24.55
CA LYS A 65 1.33 22.26 -24.06
C LYS A 65 1.69 22.17 -22.59
N THR A 66 0.71 21.82 -21.76
CA THR A 66 0.95 21.51 -20.35
C THR A 66 0.80 20.01 -20.14
N ASP A 67 1.89 19.39 -19.68
CA ASP A 67 1.85 18.02 -19.17
C ASP A 67 1.40 18.00 -17.72
N TYR A 68 0.47 17.12 -17.40
CA TYR A 68 -0.01 16.88 -16.04
C TYR A 68 0.36 15.47 -15.63
N PHE A 69 0.83 15.33 -14.39
CA PHE A 69 1.22 14.04 -13.82
C PHE A 69 0.45 13.75 -12.54
N LEU A 70 0.16 12.49 -12.31
CA LEU A 70 -0.33 11.96 -11.05
C LEU A 70 0.23 10.55 -10.84
N CYS A 71 0.28 10.10 -9.59
CA CYS A 71 0.60 8.73 -9.25
C CYS A 71 -0.66 8.03 -8.71
N LEU A 72 -0.95 6.85 -9.24
CA LEU A 72 -2.00 5.95 -8.77
C LEU A 72 -1.33 4.84 -7.97
N VAL A 73 -1.67 4.75 -6.68
CA VAL A 73 -1.18 3.73 -5.76
C VAL A 73 -2.25 2.67 -5.59
N THR A 74 -1.90 1.43 -5.90
CA THR A 74 -2.81 0.28 -5.84
C THR A 74 -2.23 -0.87 -5.02
N SER A 75 -3.07 -1.51 -4.21
CA SER A 75 -2.73 -2.75 -3.52
C SER A 75 -4.00 -3.56 -3.24
N GLY A 76 -4.20 -4.64 -4.01
CA GLY A 76 -5.47 -5.39 -4.00
C GLY A 76 -6.65 -4.47 -4.33
N VAL A 77 -7.61 -4.37 -3.41
CA VAL A 77 -8.79 -3.49 -3.53
C VAL A 77 -8.52 -2.01 -3.22
N HIS A 78 -7.39 -1.69 -2.61
CA HIS A 78 -7.07 -0.32 -2.26
C HIS A 78 -6.56 0.42 -3.49
N VAL A 79 -7.21 1.55 -3.82
CA VAL A 79 -6.82 2.42 -4.92
C VAL A 79 -6.93 3.88 -4.46
N GLN A 80 -5.77 4.54 -4.42
CA GLN A 80 -5.63 5.94 -4.05
C GLN A 80 -4.75 6.66 -5.08
N ALA A 81 -4.98 7.96 -5.27
CA ALA A 81 -4.20 8.78 -6.20
C ALA A 81 -3.71 10.05 -5.52
N THR A 82 -2.57 10.56 -5.97
CA THR A 82 -2.02 11.85 -5.53
C THR A 82 -2.85 13.03 -6.05
N GLN A 83 -2.49 14.26 -5.66
CA GLN A 83 -2.87 15.44 -6.45
C GLN A 83 -2.32 15.34 -7.89
N VAL A 84 -2.95 16.07 -8.81
CA VAL A 84 -2.43 16.23 -10.16
C VAL A 84 -1.51 17.45 -10.18
N LEU A 85 -0.30 17.30 -10.71
CA LEU A 85 0.68 18.37 -10.79
C LEU A 85 1.00 18.68 -12.25
N ALA A 86 0.94 19.96 -12.60
CA ALA A 86 1.37 20.45 -13.91
C ALA A 86 2.90 20.53 -13.94
N LEU A 87 3.51 20.04 -15.02
CA LEU A 87 4.94 20.17 -15.28
C LEU A 87 5.24 21.61 -15.72
N LYS A 88 5.42 22.48 -14.73
CA LYS A 88 5.77 23.90 -14.88
C LYS A 88 6.93 24.23 -13.94
N LYS A 89 7.78 25.19 -14.31
CA LYS A 89 8.98 25.58 -13.53
C LYS A 89 8.70 25.85 -12.05
N HIS A 90 7.57 26.47 -11.71
CA HIS A 90 7.21 26.79 -10.32
C HIS A 90 6.78 25.57 -9.48
N ASN A 91 6.34 24.49 -10.12
CA ASN A 91 5.98 23.23 -9.44
C ASN A 91 7.17 22.28 -9.27
N LEU A 92 8.33 22.65 -9.82
CA LEU A 92 9.55 21.88 -9.74
C LEU A 92 10.39 22.32 -8.55
N THR A 93 10.88 21.33 -7.81
CA THR A 93 11.84 21.55 -6.72
C THR A 93 13.21 21.94 -7.27
N ARG A 94 14.12 22.39 -6.39
CA ARG A 94 15.50 22.81 -6.74
C ARG A 94 16.34 21.74 -7.48
N GLY A 95 15.89 20.48 -7.53
CA GLY A 95 16.55 19.38 -8.25
C GLY A 95 15.77 18.84 -9.46
N ASN A 96 14.94 19.67 -10.11
CA ASN A 96 14.08 19.31 -11.24
C ASN A 96 13.17 18.10 -10.94
N ARG A 97 12.52 18.10 -9.77
CA ARG A 97 11.62 17.02 -9.35
C ARG A 97 10.21 17.52 -9.13
N LEU A 98 9.24 16.74 -9.58
CA LEU A 98 7.84 16.94 -9.29
C LEU A 98 7.49 16.23 -7.99
N ALA A 99 7.10 17.01 -6.98
CA ALA A 99 6.94 16.54 -5.61
C ALA A 99 5.47 16.46 -5.18
N PHE A 100 4.98 15.26 -4.90
CA PHE A 100 3.66 15.03 -4.32
C PHE A 100 3.81 14.88 -2.80
N THR A 101 3.33 15.87 -2.08
CA THR A 101 3.51 16.01 -0.63
C THR A 101 2.32 15.54 0.20
N LYS A 102 1.19 15.19 -0.43
CA LYS A 102 0.01 14.71 0.29
C LYS A 102 0.23 13.22 0.61
N PRO A 103 0.22 12.82 1.89
CA PRO A 103 0.42 11.43 2.26
C PRO A 103 -0.75 10.55 1.80
N ILE A 104 -0.43 9.33 1.43
CA ILE A 104 -1.35 8.27 0.99
C ILE A 104 -1.24 7.13 2.00
N THR A 105 -2.35 6.72 2.59
CA THR A 105 -2.37 5.64 3.60
C THR A 105 -3.22 4.48 3.10
N LEU A 106 -2.60 3.31 3.02
CA LEU A 106 -3.24 2.04 2.74
C LEU A 106 -3.38 1.28 4.05
N GLU A 107 -4.61 1.12 4.52
CA GLU A 107 -4.89 0.41 5.77
C GLU A 107 -5.17 -1.08 5.53
N ASN A 108 -5.17 -1.85 6.60
CA ASN A 108 -5.64 -3.23 6.60
C ASN A 108 -4.91 -4.14 5.59
N LEU A 109 -3.62 -3.89 5.37
CA LEU A 109 -2.76 -4.67 4.48
C LEU A 109 -2.18 -5.88 5.23
N TYR A 110 -2.11 -7.03 4.57
CA TYR A 110 -1.38 -8.20 5.06
C TYR A 110 0.12 -8.04 4.81
N CYS A 111 0.99 -8.73 5.57
CA CYS A 111 2.45 -8.58 5.44
C CYS A 111 3.02 -8.99 4.08
N ASP A 112 2.29 -9.77 3.31
CA ASP A 112 2.60 -10.21 1.95
C ASP A 112 2.00 -9.30 0.87
N PHE A 113 1.56 -8.09 1.24
CA PHE A 113 1.03 -7.13 0.28
C PHE A 113 2.03 -6.84 -0.85
N THR A 114 1.47 -6.55 -2.01
CA THR A 114 2.20 -5.97 -3.13
C THR A 114 1.56 -4.62 -3.46
N VAL A 115 2.38 -3.58 -3.51
CA VAL A 115 1.96 -2.22 -3.88
C VAL A 115 2.48 -1.92 -5.27
N THR A 116 1.59 -1.42 -6.13
CA THR A 116 1.95 -0.90 -7.45
C THR A 116 1.69 0.59 -7.49
N ILE A 117 2.72 1.37 -7.83
CA ILE A 117 2.59 2.80 -8.11
C ILE A 117 2.71 2.99 -9.61
N GLU A 118 1.63 3.42 -10.23
CA GLU A 118 1.55 3.75 -11.65
C GLU A 118 1.61 5.26 -11.83
N VAL A 119 2.55 5.75 -12.62
CA VAL A 119 2.66 7.16 -12.98
C VAL A 119 1.81 7.38 -14.23
N PHE A 120 0.89 8.33 -14.18
CA PHE A 120 0.06 8.71 -15.32
C PHE A 120 0.39 10.12 -15.79
N ARG A 121 0.33 10.33 -17.11
CA ARG A 121 0.52 11.61 -17.80
C ARG A 121 -0.72 11.98 -18.59
N LEU A 122 -1.12 13.24 -18.54
CA LEU A 122 -2.13 13.84 -19.41
C LEU A 122 -1.54 15.06 -20.11
N ASN A 123 -1.62 15.07 -21.43
CA ASN A 123 -1.20 16.22 -22.24
C ASN A 123 -2.43 17.08 -22.54
N CYS A 124 -2.46 18.31 -22.02
CA CYS A 124 -3.44 19.31 -22.42
C CYS A 124 -2.78 20.31 -23.36
N LYS A 125 -3.41 20.57 -24.50
CA LYS A 125 -3.12 21.76 -25.31
C LYS A 125 -3.86 22.92 -24.65
N ASN A 126 -3.19 24.04 -24.42
CA ASN A 126 -3.88 25.26 -24.04
C ASN A 126 -4.75 25.65 -25.24
N ALA A 127 -6.05 25.37 -25.16
CA ALA A 127 -6.98 25.98 -26.09
C ALA A 127 -7.01 27.47 -25.74
N GLY A 128 -6.26 28.28 -26.49
CA GLY A 128 -6.66 29.67 -26.66
C GLY A 128 -8.14 29.69 -27.03
N ALA A 129 -8.91 30.55 -26.37
CA ALA A 129 -10.35 30.66 -26.56
C ALA A 129 -10.72 30.65 -28.05
N VAL A 130 -11.23 29.53 -28.54
CA VAL A 130 -11.89 29.42 -29.84
C VAL A 130 -13.03 28.42 -29.63
N GLY A 131 -14.23 28.84 -30.06
CA GLY A 131 -15.50 28.13 -29.90
C GLY A 131 -15.54 26.74 -30.54
N PRO A 132 -16.74 26.16 -30.67
CA PRO A 132 -16.91 24.74 -30.97
C PRO A 132 -16.21 24.39 -32.29
N ALA A 133 -15.32 23.40 -32.22
CA ALA A 133 -14.55 22.88 -33.33
C ALA A 133 -15.50 22.28 -34.39
N VAL A 134 -15.65 22.98 -35.52
CA VAL A 134 -16.07 22.40 -36.79
C VAL A 134 -14.78 22.12 -37.57
N ASP A 135 -14.28 20.90 -37.48
CA ASP A 135 -13.19 20.42 -38.33
C ASP A 135 -13.76 19.51 -39.41
N SER A 136 -13.69 19.96 -40.66
CA SER A 136 -13.15 19.12 -41.75
C SER A 136 -12.93 19.91 -43.03
N LYS A 137 -11.68 20.36 -43.18
CA LYS A 137 -10.82 20.50 -44.37
C LYS A 137 -11.46 20.34 -45.76
N GLU A 138 -11.19 21.35 -46.57
CA GLU A 138 -11.34 21.42 -48.03
C GLU A 138 -10.49 20.37 -48.76
N GLU A 139 -11.10 19.63 -49.69
CA GLU A 139 -10.42 19.08 -50.87
C GLU A 139 -11.03 19.74 -52.12
N LYS A 140 -10.23 20.57 -52.80
CA LYS A 140 -10.57 21.17 -54.09
C LYS A 140 -10.57 20.10 -55.19
N LYS A 141 -11.76 19.72 -55.68
CA LYS A 141 -11.92 19.07 -56.99
C LYS A 141 -12.95 19.82 -57.83
N LEU A 142 -12.47 20.26 -58.99
CA LEU A 142 -13.16 20.99 -60.05
C LEU A 142 -14.35 20.17 -60.59
N ALA A 143 -15.59 20.58 -60.34
CA ALA A 143 -16.78 19.90 -60.84
C ALA A 143 -17.45 20.72 -61.96
N LYS A 144 -17.38 20.19 -63.19
CA LYS A 144 -18.11 20.67 -64.36
C LYS A 144 -19.62 20.49 -64.16
N LEU A 145 -20.36 21.55 -64.44
CA LEU A 145 -21.82 21.57 -64.59
C LEU A 145 -22.28 20.58 -65.67
N ARG A 146 -23.15 19.64 -65.31
CA ARG A 146 -24.11 19.01 -66.25
C ARG A 146 -25.46 18.80 -65.57
N LEU A 147 -26.44 19.56 -66.05
CA LEU A 147 -27.87 19.40 -65.81
C LEU A 147 -28.41 18.24 -66.67
N THR A 148 -29.24 17.35 -66.11
CA THR A 148 -30.54 16.80 -66.63
C THR A 148 -30.99 15.51 -65.89
N PRO A 149 -32.30 15.13 -65.90
CA PRO A 149 -33.03 14.69 -64.70
C PRO A 149 -33.55 13.23 -64.65
N GLN A 150 -33.87 12.80 -63.41
CA GLN A 150 -34.81 11.76 -62.93
C GLN A 150 -34.76 10.30 -63.43
N LYS A 151 -34.69 9.37 -62.46
CA LYS A 151 -35.80 8.40 -62.23
C LYS A 151 -35.85 7.92 -60.77
N LYS A 152 -37.07 7.83 -60.25
CA LYS A 152 -37.46 7.47 -58.88
C LYS A 152 -37.17 5.99 -58.57
N SER A 153 -36.64 5.70 -57.39
CA SER A 153 -36.99 4.47 -56.65
C SER A 153 -36.83 4.69 -55.15
N THR A 154 -37.96 4.60 -54.47
CA THR A 154 -38.16 4.76 -53.03
C THR A 154 -37.75 3.49 -52.29
N THR A 155 -36.73 3.56 -51.45
CA THR A 155 -36.67 2.86 -50.15
C THR A 155 -35.73 3.63 -49.23
N ARG A 156 -36.29 4.60 -48.48
CA ARG A 156 -35.61 5.21 -47.33
C ARG A 156 -35.71 4.23 -46.16
N ARG A 157 -34.56 3.88 -45.55
CA ARG A 157 -34.42 3.80 -44.08
C ARG A 157 -32.93 3.79 -43.70
N ASN A 158 -32.46 5.01 -43.44
CA ASN A 158 -31.50 5.41 -42.41
C ASN A 158 -30.30 4.49 -42.11
N ASN A 159 -29.18 4.72 -42.80
CA ASN A 159 -27.86 4.60 -42.18
C ASN A 159 -27.70 5.76 -41.20
N LYS A 160 -28.20 5.60 -39.97
CA LYS A 160 -27.75 6.44 -38.85
C LYS A 160 -26.32 6.01 -38.53
N ILE A 161 -25.35 6.85 -38.89
CA ILE A 161 -24.06 6.87 -38.20
C ILE A 161 -24.40 7.16 -36.73
N PRO A 162 -24.05 6.31 -35.77
CA PRO A 162 -24.33 6.59 -34.37
C PRO A 162 -23.41 7.73 -33.93
N ILE A 163 -23.91 8.96 -34.02
CA ILE A 163 -23.37 10.08 -33.26
C ILE A 163 -23.93 9.89 -31.85
N GLU A 164 -23.21 9.13 -31.03
CA GLU A 164 -23.52 9.04 -29.62
C GLU A 164 -23.10 10.34 -28.94
N SER A 165 -24.06 11.03 -28.34
CA SER A 165 -23.81 12.19 -27.49
C SER A 165 -22.85 11.81 -26.36
N PRO A 166 -21.86 12.64 -25.99
CA PRO A 166 -20.92 12.35 -24.88
C PRO A 166 -21.56 12.13 -23.50
N GLY A 167 -22.88 12.32 -23.38
CA GLY A 167 -23.67 12.17 -22.15
C GLY A 167 -24.79 11.14 -22.24
N GLY A 168 -24.80 10.25 -23.23
CA GLY A 168 -25.75 9.14 -23.29
C GLY A 168 -25.48 8.08 -22.20
N PRO A 169 -26.50 7.30 -21.77
CA PRO A 169 -26.38 6.31 -20.69
C PRO A 169 -25.34 5.20 -20.91
N ASN A 170 -24.86 5.03 -22.16
CA ASN A 170 -23.82 4.07 -22.54
C ASN A 170 -22.46 4.71 -22.93
N SER A 171 -22.32 6.04 -22.84
CA SER A 171 -21.07 6.74 -23.18
C SER A 171 -20.03 6.62 -22.05
N ILE A 172 -19.63 5.38 -21.73
CA ILE A 172 -18.54 5.12 -20.79
C ILE A 172 -17.24 5.40 -21.53
N ARG A 173 -16.65 6.56 -21.27
CA ARG A 173 -15.35 6.95 -21.82
C ARG A 173 -14.22 6.39 -20.97
N SER A 174 -13.11 6.00 -21.61
CA SER A 174 -11.85 5.72 -20.91
C SER A 174 -11.15 7.03 -20.49
N PRO A 175 -10.44 7.04 -19.36
CA PRO A 175 -9.66 8.22 -18.95
C PRO A 175 -8.59 8.54 -19.99
N SER A 176 -8.38 9.84 -20.25
CA SER A 176 -7.36 10.30 -21.21
C SER A 176 -5.92 10.22 -20.67
N PHE A 177 -5.76 9.93 -19.37
CA PHE A 177 -4.46 9.69 -18.75
C PHE A 177 -3.79 8.46 -19.36
N LYS A 178 -2.55 8.62 -19.80
CA LYS A 178 -1.71 7.55 -20.32
C LYS A 178 -0.66 7.15 -19.29
N MET A 179 -0.45 5.85 -19.11
CA MET A 179 0.59 5.36 -18.19
C MET A 179 1.97 5.75 -18.72
N ALA A 180 2.75 6.39 -17.85
CA ALA A 180 4.10 6.91 -18.07
C ALA A 180 5.19 6.01 -17.44
N GLY A 181 4.79 5.01 -16.67
CA GLY A 181 5.66 4.01 -16.06
C GLY A 181 5.04 3.49 -14.76
N PHE A 182 5.59 2.43 -14.21
CA PHE A 182 5.13 1.91 -12.91
C PHE A 182 6.28 1.27 -12.12
N VAL A 183 6.08 1.16 -10.81
CA VAL A 183 6.94 0.38 -9.91
C VAL A 183 6.07 -0.54 -9.08
N VAL A 184 6.59 -1.72 -8.77
CA VAL A 184 5.97 -2.68 -7.86
C VAL A 184 6.95 -2.93 -6.73
N PHE A 185 6.48 -2.91 -5.49
CA PHE A 185 7.29 -3.24 -4.32
C PHE A 185 6.45 -3.93 -3.24
N SER A 186 7.14 -4.57 -2.30
CA SER A 186 6.53 -5.26 -1.15
C SER A 186 6.95 -4.64 0.18
N LEU A 187 6.43 -5.16 1.29
CA LEU A 187 6.83 -4.75 2.65
C LEU A 187 8.34 -4.75 2.87
N ARG A 188 9.08 -5.65 2.18
CA ARG A 188 10.55 -5.77 2.28
C ARG A 188 11.31 -4.52 1.80
N GLU A 189 10.69 -3.75 0.92
CA GLU A 189 11.31 -2.60 0.25
C GLU A 189 10.80 -1.26 0.81
N VAL A 190 10.00 -1.27 1.89
CA VAL A 190 9.45 -0.04 2.49
C VAL A 190 10.54 0.93 2.97
N LYS A 191 11.72 0.42 3.36
CA LYS A 191 12.88 1.25 3.73
C LYS A 191 13.65 1.82 2.53
N ARG A 192 13.36 1.36 1.31
CA ARG A 192 14.02 1.84 0.10
C ARG A 192 13.39 3.16 -0.34
N ASN A 193 14.23 4.14 -0.63
CA ASN A 193 13.80 5.49 -0.97
C ASN A 193 13.81 5.79 -2.48
N LYS A 194 14.38 4.90 -3.31
CA LYS A 194 14.54 5.13 -4.76
C LYS A 194 14.33 3.86 -5.57
N PHE A 195 13.48 3.93 -6.58
CA PHE A 195 13.13 2.82 -7.46
C PHE A 195 13.28 3.21 -8.94
N THR A 196 13.50 2.21 -9.80
CA THR A 196 13.50 2.38 -11.25
C THR A 196 12.09 2.14 -11.79
N LEU A 197 11.61 3.03 -12.64
CA LEU A 197 10.30 2.90 -13.28
C LEU A 197 10.38 1.91 -14.45
N ASN A 198 9.44 0.98 -14.48
CA ASN A 198 9.27 0.03 -15.57
C ASN A 198 8.39 0.62 -16.68
N LYS A 199 8.67 0.19 -17.92
CA LYS A 199 7.89 0.53 -19.13
C LYS A 199 7.69 2.04 -19.34
N VAL A 200 8.71 2.86 -19.11
CA VAL A 200 8.66 4.30 -19.38
C VAL A 200 8.64 4.54 -20.91
N PRO A 201 7.56 5.12 -21.47
CA PRO A 201 7.49 5.36 -22.92
C PRO A 201 8.51 6.39 -23.39
N TYR A 202 8.97 6.24 -24.63
CA TYR A 202 9.84 7.22 -25.27
C TYR A 202 9.15 8.58 -25.39
N GLY A 203 9.87 9.67 -25.10
CA GLY A 203 9.34 11.05 -25.15
C GLY A 203 8.55 11.49 -23.92
N VAL A 204 8.51 10.68 -22.86
CA VAL A 204 8.04 11.11 -21.53
C VAL A 204 9.18 11.82 -20.80
N PRO A 205 8.97 13.02 -20.23
CA PRO A 205 10.02 13.81 -19.59
C PRO A 205 10.46 13.28 -18.20
N LEU A 206 10.36 11.97 -17.95
CA LEU A 206 10.77 11.35 -16.68
C LEU A 206 12.22 10.86 -16.75
N ASP A 207 12.94 10.96 -15.64
CA ASP A 207 14.31 10.44 -15.52
C ASP A 207 14.37 8.91 -15.59
N GLY A 208 13.25 8.25 -15.31
CA GLY A 208 13.14 6.80 -15.24
C GLY A 208 13.30 6.27 -13.82
N THR A 209 13.36 7.15 -12.81
CA THR A 209 13.34 6.77 -11.40
C THR A 209 12.18 7.44 -10.67
N ILE A 210 11.79 6.89 -9.53
CA ILE A 210 10.82 7.44 -8.60
C ILE A 210 11.39 7.36 -7.19
N GLU A 211 11.23 8.43 -6.43
CA GLU A 211 11.70 8.52 -5.04
C GLU A 211 10.51 8.56 -4.09
N LEU A 212 10.61 7.79 -3.01
CA LEU A 212 9.52 7.55 -2.07
C LEU A 212 10.03 7.75 -0.63
N SER A 213 9.22 8.38 0.21
CA SER A 213 9.32 8.27 1.68
C SER A 213 8.14 7.46 2.16
N MET A 214 8.39 6.39 2.90
CA MET A 214 7.37 5.44 3.32
C MET A 214 7.60 5.00 4.76
N SER A 215 6.50 4.81 5.47
CA SER A 215 6.47 4.23 6.81
C SER A 215 5.39 3.16 6.89
N SER A 216 5.61 2.13 7.69
CA SER A 216 4.65 1.06 7.90
C SER A 216 4.37 0.89 9.38
N ALA A 217 3.11 0.71 9.74
CA ALA A 217 2.69 0.48 11.12
C ALA A 217 1.88 -0.81 11.21
N LEU A 218 2.21 -1.66 12.17
CA LEU A 218 1.45 -2.87 12.45
C LEU A 218 0.24 -2.53 13.32
N LYS A 219 -0.96 -2.95 12.91
CA LYS A 219 -2.15 -2.92 13.75
C LYS A 219 -2.30 -4.30 14.40
N SER A 220 -1.50 -4.55 15.44
CA SER A 220 -1.52 -5.84 16.15
C SER A 220 -2.64 -5.86 17.19
N GLU A 221 -3.54 -6.82 17.07
CA GLU A 221 -4.49 -7.18 18.12
C GLU A 221 -3.95 -8.31 19.03
N VAL A 222 -2.65 -8.62 18.94
CA VAL A 222 -2.06 -9.66 19.78
C VAL A 222 -2.01 -9.15 21.21
N GLU A 223 -2.96 -9.64 21.99
CA GLU A 223 -3.07 -9.43 23.41
C GLU A 223 -3.27 -10.78 24.11
N TYR A 224 -2.48 -11.05 25.14
CA TYR A 224 -2.66 -12.25 25.98
C TYR A 224 -2.31 -11.92 27.43
N ARG A 225 -3.09 -12.46 28.36
CA ARG A 225 -2.98 -12.18 29.80
C ARG A 225 -2.93 -13.48 30.56
N GLY A 226 -2.19 -13.48 31.67
CA GLY A 226 -2.14 -14.61 32.57
C GLY A 226 -0.98 -14.52 33.54
N PHE A 227 -0.92 -15.48 34.46
CA PHE A 227 0.22 -15.58 35.37
C PHE A 227 1.41 -16.24 34.68
N LEU A 228 2.59 -15.68 34.93
CA LEU A 228 3.88 -16.25 34.57
C LEU A 228 4.80 -16.19 35.78
N THR A 229 5.55 -17.25 36.00
CA THR A 229 6.59 -17.29 37.02
C THR A 229 7.92 -16.98 36.37
N GLN A 230 8.46 -15.80 36.64
CA GLN A 230 9.72 -15.33 36.11
C GLN A 230 10.88 -15.76 37.02
N PHE A 231 11.96 -16.24 36.41
CA PHE A 231 13.22 -16.45 37.12
C PHE A 231 13.96 -15.12 37.28
N GLU A 232 14.41 -14.85 38.50
CA GLU A 232 15.20 -13.67 38.85
C GLU A 232 16.40 -14.11 39.69
N GLU A 233 17.54 -13.46 39.47
CA GLU A 233 18.67 -13.59 40.37
C GLU A 233 18.60 -12.48 41.42
N VAL A 234 18.46 -12.88 42.69
CA VAL A 234 18.41 -11.96 43.83
C VAL A 234 19.60 -12.29 44.73
N SER A 235 20.54 -11.36 44.84
CA SER A 235 21.74 -11.51 45.69
C SER A 235 22.57 -12.77 45.39
N GLY A 236 22.69 -13.15 44.12
CA GLY A 236 23.44 -14.34 43.70
C GLY A 236 22.67 -15.66 43.80
N PHE A 237 21.41 -15.62 44.23
CA PHE A 237 20.54 -16.79 44.31
C PHE A 237 19.40 -16.69 43.31
N GLY A 238 19.15 -17.78 42.59
CA GLY A 238 18.01 -17.88 41.67
C GLY A 238 16.70 -18.05 42.43
N ALA A 239 15.74 -17.17 42.18
CA ALA A 239 14.40 -17.21 42.73
C ALA A 239 13.34 -17.17 41.62
N TRP A 240 12.23 -17.87 41.84
CA TRP A 240 11.09 -17.88 40.93
C TRP A 240 9.96 -17.04 41.53
N LYS A 241 9.53 -15.99 40.84
CA LYS A 241 8.45 -15.10 41.29
C LYS A 241 7.28 -15.14 40.32
N ARG A 242 6.11 -15.51 40.82
CA ARG A 242 4.85 -15.51 40.07
C ARG A 242 4.34 -14.09 39.94
N LYS A 243 4.05 -13.66 38.71
CA LYS A 243 3.62 -12.31 38.36
C LYS A 243 2.45 -12.38 37.39
N TRP A 244 1.59 -11.39 37.44
CA TRP A 244 0.61 -11.12 36.39
C TRP A 244 1.34 -10.56 35.17
N ALA A 245 1.10 -11.14 34.00
CA ALA A 245 1.76 -10.75 32.76
C ALA A 245 0.72 -10.40 31.68
N LEU A 246 1.00 -9.33 30.94
CA LEU A 246 0.27 -8.91 29.76
C LEU A 246 1.25 -8.86 28.58
N LEU A 247 1.02 -9.67 27.55
CA LEU A 247 1.60 -9.44 26.24
C LEU A 247 0.67 -8.50 25.48
N LYS A 248 1.19 -7.36 25.03
CA LYS A 248 0.48 -6.43 24.15
C LYS A 248 1.41 -5.91 23.07
N GLY A 249 1.07 -6.18 21.80
CA GLY A 249 1.90 -5.78 20.67
C GLY A 249 3.27 -6.47 20.70
N SER A 250 4.33 -5.70 20.94
CA SER A 250 5.72 -6.19 21.03
C SER A 250 6.23 -6.33 22.46
N THR A 251 5.41 -6.07 23.48
CA THR A 251 5.92 -5.94 24.85
C THR A 251 5.17 -6.88 25.80
N ILE A 252 5.91 -7.55 26.70
CA ILE A 252 5.35 -8.26 27.85
C ILE A 252 5.60 -7.41 29.09
N THR A 253 4.54 -6.97 29.75
CA THR A 253 4.60 -6.16 30.98
C THR A 253 4.16 -6.99 32.17
N PHE A 254 4.85 -6.84 33.30
CA PHE A 254 4.63 -7.64 34.50
C PHE A 254 4.20 -6.80 35.70
N TRP A 255 3.23 -7.30 36.45
CA TRP A 255 2.78 -6.77 37.74
C TRP A 255 2.68 -7.89 38.78
N LEU A 256 2.53 -7.51 40.06
CA LEU A 256 2.28 -8.47 41.14
C LEU A 256 0.88 -9.08 41.04
N TYR A 257 -0.12 -8.26 40.74
CA TYR A 257 -1.53 -8.62 40.77
C TYR A 257 -2.27 -8.07 39.54
N PRO A 258 -3.37 -8.71 39.08
CA PRO A 258 -4.14 -8.25 37.94
C PRO A 258 -4.69 -6.82 38.07
N GLU A 259 -5.11 -6.41 39.26
CA GLU A 259 -5.74 -5.11 39.54
C GLU A 259 -4.77 -3.93 39.29
N HIS A 260 -3.46 -4.20 39.35
CA HIS A 260 -2.43 -3.22 39.03
C HIS A 260 -2.41 -2.86 37.53
N GLU A 261 -2.81 -3.76 36.64
CA GLU A 261 -3.00 -3.45 35.21
C GLU A 261 -4.15 -2.46 35.05
N GLU A 262 -5.30 -2.74 35.66
CA GLU A 262 -6.53 -1.94 35.52
C GLU A 262 -6.37 -0.52 36.06
N THR A 263 -5.61 -0.38 37.14
CA THR A 263 -5.30 0.91 37.77
C THR A 263 -4.12 1.66 37.12
N ASN A 264 -3.56 1.13 36.02
CA ASN A 264 -2.37 1.67 35.35
C ASN A 264 -1.19 1.93 36.30
N LYS A 265 -0.99 1.03 37.28
CA LYS A 265 0.16 1.11 38.18
C LYS A 265 1.44 0.82 37.41
N ILE A 266 2.56 1.41 37.85
CA ILE A 266 3.87 1.22 37.23
C ILE A 266 4.21 -0.30 37.19
N PRO A 267 4.56 -0.86 36.02
CA PRO A 267 4.94 -2.26 35.90
C PRO A 267 6.27 -2.52 36.62
N ILE A 268 6.43 -3.76 37.10
CA ILE A 268 7.61 -4.20 37.86
C ILE A 268 8.74 -4.58 36.92
N ASP A 269 8.40 -5.23 35.81
CA ASP A 269 9.34 -5.55 34.75
C ASP A 269 8.64 -5.42 33.40
N THR A 270 9.43 -5.22 32.36
CA THR A 270 8.97 -5.12 30.98
C THR A 270 9.98 -5.82 30.07
N VAL A 271 9.47 -6.61 29.13
CA VAL A 271 10.26 -7.34 28.14
C VAL A 271 9.83 -6.89 26.76
N ASP A 272 10.73 -6.23 26.04
CA ASP A 272 10.50 -5.87 24.64
C ASP A 272 10.92 -7.01 23.71
N LEU A 273 9.93 -7.63 23.06
CA LEU A 273 10.13 -8.71 22.10
C LEU A 273 10.89 -8.26 20.85
N SER A 274 11.00 -6.95 20.59
CA SER A 274 11.82 -6.43 19.49
C SER A 274 13.31 -6.75 19.67
N THR A 275 13.74 -6.94 20.92
CA THR A 275 15.13 -7.26 21.28
C THR A 275 15.43 -8.75 21.30
N ILE A 276 14.42 -9.61 21.08
CA ILE A 276 14.54 -11.06 21.20
C ILE A 276 15.10 -11.69 19.93
N LYS A 277 16.18 -12.45 20.11
CA LYS A 277 16.92 -13.13 19.04
C LYS A 277 16.19 -14.39 18.55
N ASN A 278 15.49 -15.11 19.43
CA ASN A 278 14.89 -16.42 19.11
C ASN A 278 13.90 -16.35 17.96
N ARG A 279 14.14 -17.09 16.86
CA ARG A 279 13.21 -17.15 15.72
C ARG A 279 11.82 -17.66 16.13
N GLU A 280 11.81 -18.62 17.03
CA GLU A 280 10.62 -19.16 17.65
C GLU A 280 10.98 -19.51 19.09
N VAL A 281 10.04 -19.28 20.00
CA VAL A 281 10.13 -19.66 21.40
C VAL A 281 9.31 -20.93 21.61
N GLY A 282 9.68 -21.71 22.62
CA GLY A 282 9.04 -22.98 22.92
C GLY A 282 9.45 -23.48 24.30
N LEU A 283 9.27 -24.78 24.54
CA LEU A 283 9.76 -25.41 25.76
C LEU A 283 11.28 -25.33 25.80
N VAL A 284 11.82 -24.81 26.90
CA VAL A 284 13.26 -24.81 27.14
C VAL A 284 13.77 -26.24 27.38
N SER A 285 15.00 -26.53 26.95
CA SER A 285 15.66 -27.81 27.26
C SER A 285 15.81 -27.99 28.77
N ARG A 286 15.61 -29.23 29.24
CA ARG A 286 15.81 -29.59 30.66
C ARG A 286 17.26 -29.40 31.12
N GLU A 287 18.21 -29.38 30.20
CA GLU A 287 19.62 -29.07 30.48
C GLU A 287 19.82 -27.62 30.92
N ILE A 288 18.96 -26.70 30.46
CA ILE A 288 19.00 -25.28 30.82
C ILE A 288 18.13 -25.02 32.04
N CYS A 289 16.93 -25.62 32.09
CA CYS A 289 16.01 -25.44 33.20
C CYS A 289 15.16 -26.69 33.45
N ALA A 290 15.23 -27.22 34.67
CA ALA A 290 14.44 -28.38 35.08
C ALA A 290 12.96 -28.05 35.35
N ARG A 291 12.62 -26.76 35.55
CA ARG A 291 11.25 -26.33 35.89
C ARG A 291 10.31 -26.61 34.71
N PRO A 292 9.19 -27.31 34.94
CA PRO A 292 8.25 -27.62 33.86
C PRO A 292 7.66 -26.33 33.26
N HIS A 293 7.18 -26.44 32.02
CA HIS A 293 6.46 -25.37 31.34
C HIS A 293 7.23 -24.05 31.20
N THR A 294 8.56 -24.12 31.19
CA THR A 294 9.44 -22.94 31.07
C THR A 294 9.73 -22.62 29.61
N ILE A 295 9.63 -21.33 29.27
CA ILE A 295 9.97 -20.70 27.99
C ILE A 295 11.22 -19.86 28.21
N LEU A 296 12.17 -19.91 27.29
CA LEU A 296 13.38 -19.09 27.30
C LEU A 296 13.27 -17.99 26.23
N LEU A 297 13.49 -16.75 26.66
CA LEU A 297 13.65 -15.58 25.81
C LEU A 297 15.11 -15.11 25.90
N GLU A 298 15.82 -15.11 24.77
CA GLU A 298 17.18 -14.61 24.66
C GLU A 298 17.20 -13.29 23.88
N THR A 299 17.79 -12.26 24.46
CA THR A 299 17.96 -10.97 23.81
C THR A 299 19.21 -10.94 22.91
N ASP A 300 19.29 -9.96 22.02
CA ASP A 300 20.47 -9.74 21.17
C ASP A 300 21.74 -9.43 21.99
N CYS A 301 21.61 -8.88 23.20
CA CYS A 301 22.73 -8.63 24.11
C CYS A 301 23.12 -9.85 24.98
N GLY A 302 22.50 -11.00 24.77
CA GLY A 302 22.81 -12.25 25.49
C GLY A 302 22.11 -12.41 26.84
N GLU A 303 21.20 -11.50 27.21
CA GLU A 303 20.37 -11.65 28.40
C GLU A 303 19.34 -12.76 28.20
N ARG A 304 19.16 -13.60 29.22
CA ARG A 304 18.25 -14.75 29.21
C ARG A 304 17.14 -14.55 30.23
N LYS A 305 15.89 -14.49 29.77
CA LYS A 305 14.71 -14.47 30.62
C LYS A 305 13.99 -15.81 30.57
N LEU A 306 13.82 -16.46 31.71
CA LEU A 306 13.08 -17.70 31.85
C LEU A 306 11.68 -17.42 32.43
N LEU A 307 10.65 -17.89 31.72
CA LEU A 307 9.24 -17.68 32.07
C LEU A 307 8.52 -19.03 32.14
N SER A 308 8.06 -19.41 33.32
CA SER A 308 7.32 -20.66 33.55
C SER A 308 5.83 -20.38 33.64
N ALA A 309 5.03 -21.10 32.86
CA ALA A 309 3.58 -21.11 33.01
C ALA A 309 3.14 -22.13 34.07
N ASP A 310 1.96 -21.93 34.65
CA ASP A 310 1.43 -22.82 35.70
C ASP A 310 0.99 -24.18 35.10
N THR A 311 0.49 -24.18 33.86
CA THR A 311 -0.01 -25.37 33.17
C THR A 311 0.61 -25.55 31.78
N LEU A 312 0.46 -26.76 31.22
CA LEU A 312 0.83 -27.05 29.83
C LEU A 312 0.06 -26.20 28.83
N GLU A 313 -1.24 -26.02 29.07
CA GLU A 313 -2.15 -25.25 28.22
C GLU A 313 -1.76 -23.78 28.20
N ASP A 314 -1.51 -23.20 29.37
CA ASP A 314 -1.03 -21.82 29.50
C ASP A 314 0.30 -21.63 28.77
N ARG A 315 1.25 -22.57 28.94
CA ARG A 315 2.53 -22.51 28.22
C ARG A 315 2.31 -22.49 26.71
N LEU A 316 1.44 -23.38 26.20
CA LEU A 316 1.13 -23.45 24.77
C LEU A 316 0.50 -22.15 24.27
N ALA A 317 -0.43 -21.57 25.02
CA ALA A 317 -1.07 -20.31 24.69
C ALA A 317 -0.08 -19.14 24.70
N TRP A 318 0.74 -19.01 25.74
CA TRP A 318 1.82 -18.03 25.84
C TRP A 318 2.82 -18.17 24.69
N THR A 319 3.28 -19.39 24.42
CA THR A 319 4.22 -19.69 23.32
C THR A 319 3.63 -19.25 21.99
N LYS A 320 2.37 -19.60 21.72
CA LYS A 320 1.66 -19.21 20.50
C LYS A 320 1.54 -17.69 20.37
N ALA A 321 1.18 -17.00 21.45
CA ALA A 321 1.01 -15.54 21.45
C ALA A 321 2.35 -14.82 21.24
N ILE A 322 3.42 -15.24 21.94
CA ILE A 322 4.77 -14.68 21.80
C ILE A 322 5.31 -14.92 20.39
N ASN A 323 5.19 -16.16 19.87
CA ASN A 323 5.62 -16.48 18.51
C ASN A 323 4.88 -15.65 17.46
N LYS A 324 3.58 -15.44 17.66
CA LYS A 324 2.78 -14.55 16.81
C LYS A 324 3.35 -13.13 16.83
N SER A 325 3.58 -12.54 18.01
CA SER A 325 4.20 -11.21 18.13
C SER A 325 5.59 -11.14 17.50
N LEU A 326 6.46 -12.12 17.73
CA LEU A 326 7.81 -12.17 17.14
C LEU A 326 7.77 -12.23 15.61
N GLN A 327 6.86 -13.02 15.04
CA GLN A 327 6.67 -13.08 13.59
C GLN A 327 6.20 -11.74 13.03
N LEU A 328 5.28 -11.06 13.71
CA LEU A 328 4.77 -9.77 13.28
C LEU A 328 5.84 -8.67 13.33
N ILE A 329 6.62 -8.62 14.42
CA ILE A 329 7.74 -7.68 14.55
C ILE A 329 8.76 -7.91 13.44
N ARG A 330 9.04 -9.16 13.07
CA ARG A 330 9.97 -9.44 11.96
C ARG A 330 9.40 -9.09 10.60
N ALA A 331 8.11 -9.34 10.39
CA ALA A 331 7.44 -9.01 9.13
C ALA A 331 7.39 -7.49 8.90
N TRP A 332 7.01 -6.72 9.92
CA TRP A 332 6.73 -5.28 9.80
C TRP A 332 7.83 -4.35 10.34
N GLY A 333 8.68 -4.83 11.26
CA GLY A 333 9.74 -4.04 11.91
C GLY A 333 11.03 -3.91 11.11
N GLY A 334 11.11 -4.53 9.92
CA GLY A 334 12.19 -4.30 8.97
C GLY A 334 13.59 -4.67 9.47
N ARG A 335 13.73 -5.68 10.33
CA ARG A 335 15.02 -6.34 10.55
C ARG A 335 15.27 -7.26 9.35
N SER A 336 16.01 -6.75 8.37
CA SER A 336 16.66 -7.58 7.36
C SER A 336 17.71 -8.40 8.09
N TYR A 337 17.53 -9.72 8.15
CA TYR A 337 18.59 -10.63 8.58
C TYR A 337 19.69 -10.70 7.53
#